data_AF-A0A4R2F666-F1
#
_entry.id   AF-A0A4R2F666-F1
#
_cell.length_a   1.000
_cell.length_b   1.000
_cell.length_c   1.000
_cell.angle_alpha   90.00
_cell.angle_beta   90.00
_cell.angle_gamma   90.00
#
_symmetry.space_group_name_H-M   'P 1'
#
loop_
_entity.id
_entity.type
_entity.pdbx_description
1 polymer ?
#
loop_
_entity_poly.entity_id
_entity_poly.type
_entity_poly.pdbx_seq_one_letter_code
_entity_poly.pdbx_strand_id
1 'polypeptide(L)' 'MSTFIAAFLFLLVFFLLMSIGYLLKRKAVQGSCGGLGALGIAKACDCDEPCDRRKARDAKEAKRQEYLAKHRIL' A
#
# COMPACT_ATOMS: atom_id res chain seq x y z
N MET A 1 0.67 -5.84 -40.34
CA MET A 1 -0.57 -5.68 -39.52
C MET A 1 -0.82 -6.84 -38.55
N SER A 2 -0.78 -8.10 -38.98
CA SER A 2 -1.10 -9.27 -38.14
C SER A 2 -0.27 -9.40 -36.86
N THR A 3 1.04 -9.18 -36.95
CA THR A 3 1.96 -9.20 -35.81
C THR A 3 1.65 -8.13 -34.76
N PHE A 4 1.21 -6.95 -35.21
CA PHE A 4 0.86 -5.83 -34.34
C PHE A 4 -0.40 -6.14 -33.52
N ILE A 5 -1.41 -6.72 -34.15
CA ILE A 5 -2.66 -7.14 -33.50
C ILE A 5 -2.39 -8.29 -32.52
N ALA A 6 -1.57 -9.27 -32.91
CA ALA A 6 -1.19 -10.38 -32.03
C ALA A 6 -0.45 -9.91 -30.77
N ALA A 7 0.51 -8.99 -30.90
CA ALA A 7 1.24 -8.43 -29.76
C ALA A 7 0.32 -7.64 -28.82
N PHE A 8 -0.62 -6.85 -29.36
CA PHE A 8 -1.57 -6.07 -28.58
C PHE A 8 -2.51 -6.96 -27.75
N LEU A 9 -3.04 -8.02 -28.35
CA LEU A 9 -3.90 -8.99 -27.65
C LEU A 9 -3.12 -9.76 -26.57
N PHE A 10 -1.88 -10.16 -26.86
CA PHE A 10 -1.03 -10.84 -25.89
C PHE A 10 -0.78 -9.98 -24.64
N LEU A 11 -0.47 -8.69 -24.84
CA LEU A 11 -0.28 -7.73 -23.75
C LEU A 11 -1.55 -7.60 -22.89
N LEU A 12 -2.72 -7.45 -23.52
CA LEU A 12 -4.01 -7.34 -22.81
C LEU A 12 -4.29 -8.56 -21.95
N VAL A 13 -4.13 -9.77 -22.52
CA VAL A 13 -4.33 -11.02 -21.78
C VAL A 13 -3.34 -11.13 -20.61
N PHE A 14 -2.09 -10.72 -20.79
CA PHE A 14 -1.09 -10.71 -19.73
C PHE A 14 -1.47 -9.80 -18.54
N PHE A 15 -1.94 -8.58 -18.81
CA PHE A 15 -2.42 -7.68 -17.74
C PHE A 15 -3.66 -8.21 -17.02
N LEU A 16 -4.60 -8.81 -17.75
CA LEU A 16 -5.77 -9.45 -17.15
C LEU A 16 -5.37 -10.60 -16.22
N LEU A 17 -4.43 -11.44 -16.64
CA LEU A 17 -3.87 -12.51 -15.80
C LEU A 17 -3.22 -11.96 -14.53
N MET A 18 -2.43 -10.88 -14.63
CA MET A 18 -1.84 -10.23 -13.45
C MET A 18 -2.90 -9.67 -12.50
N SER A 19 -3.94 -9.02 -13.02
CA SER A 19 -5.05 -8.47 -12.23
C SER A 19 -5.83 -9.58 -11.52
N ILE A 20 -6.16 -10.67 -12.22
CA ILE A 20 -6.83 -11.83 -11.64
C ILE A 20 -5.95 -12.47 -10.56
N GLY A 21 -4.64 -12.61 -10.82
CA GLY A 21 -3.67 -13.10 -9.84
C GLY A 21 -3.62 -12.24 -8.57
N TYR A 22 -3.73 -10.92 -8.70
CA TYR A 22 -3.77 -10.00 -7.57
C TYR A 22 -5.05 -10.14 -6.74
N LEU A 23 -6.21 -10.28 -7.40
CA LEU A 23 -7.50 -10.49 -6.76
C LEU A 23 -7.56 -11.84 -6.01
N LEU A 24 -7.06 -12.91 -6.63
CA LEU A 24 -7.02 -14.23 -6.01
C LEU A 24 -6.06 -14.29 -4.82
N LYS A 25 -4.92 -13.60 -4.92
CA LYS A 25 -3.96 -13.61 -3.82
C LYS A 25 -4.42 -12.82 -2.60
N ARG A 26 -5.45 -11.95 -2.67
CA ARG A 26 -6.02 -11.10 -1.59
C ARG A 26 -5.00 -10.59 -0.55
N LYS A 27 -3.72 -10.55 -0.88
CA LYS A 27 -2.69 -9.96 -0.06
C LYS A 27 -2.85 -8.50 -0.38
N ALA A 28 -3.64 -7.82 0.44
CA ALA A 28 -3.60 -6.38 0.56
C ALA A 28 -2.13 -5.97 0.46
N VAL A 29 -1.81 -4.99 -0.41
CA VAL A 29 -0.44 -4.50 -0.63
C VAL A 29 0.21 -4.49 0.72
N GLN A 30 1.13 -5.43 0.88
CA GLN A 30 1.64 -5.81 2.15
C GLN A 30 2.46 -4.60 2.57
N GLY A 31 1.85 -3.75 3.42
CA GLY A 31 2.42 -2.48 3.86
C GLY A 31 3.72 -2.72 4.64
N SER A 32 4.21 -1.74 5.38
CA SER A 32 5.51 -1.80 6.07
C SER A 32 5.85 -3.09 6.90
N CYS A 33 4.89 -3.93 7.30
CA CYS A 33 5.11 -5.24 7.95
C CYS A 33 4.72 -6.46 7.07
N GLY A 34 4.65 -6.26 5.76
CA GLY A 34 4.04 -7.12 4.77
C GLY A 34 4.88 -8.32 4.32
N GLY A 35 5.38 -9.09 5.27
CA GLY A 35 6.11 -10.33 4.98
C GLY A 35 6.64 -11.03 6.22
N LEU A 36 6.55 -10.40 7.39
CA LEU A 36 7.11 -10.93 8.63
C LEU A 36 6.31 -12.12 9.20
N GLY A 37 5.08 -12.35 8.73
CA GLY A 37 4.27 -13.50 9.12
C GLY A 37 4.78 -14.86 8.62
N ALA A 38 5.63 -14.89 7.57
CA ALA A 38 6.25 -16.13 7.09
C ALA A 38 7.53 -16.51 7.86
N LEU A 39 8.09 -15.58 8.64
CA LEU A 39 9.37 -15.73 9.36
C LEU A 39 9.19 -15.88 10.89
N GLY A 40 7.95 -16.03 11.38
CA GLY A 40 7.67 -16.20 12.81
C GLY A 40 8.02 -14.98 13.68
N ILE A 41 8.34 -13.84 13.07
CA ILE A 41 8.62 -12.59 13.78
C ILE A 41 7.28 -11.90 14.10
N ALA A 42 6.56 -12.47 15.05
CA ALA A 42 5.41 -11.80 15.68
C ALA A 42 5.87 -10.61 16.55
N LYS A 43 7.16 -10.54 16.92
CA LYS A 43 7.69 -9.60 17.91
C LYS A 43 8.25 -8.28 17.36
N ALA A 44 8.30 -8.10 16.04
CA ALA A 44 8.68 -6.81 15.42
C ALA A 44 7.46 -6.00 14.92
N CYS A 45 6.27 -6.57 15.04
CA CYS A 45 5.00 -5.88 14.79
C CYS A 45 4.05 -6.10 16.00
N ASP A 46 4.64 -6.16 17.20
CA ASP A 46 3.98 -6.11 18.52
C ASP A 46 3.56 -4.67 18.79
N CYS A 47 2.58 -4.18 18.02
CA CYS A 47 1.89 -2.94 18.32
C CYS A 47 0.49 -3.31 18.82
N ASP A 48 0.41 -3.57 20.12
CA ASP A 48 -0.82 -3.38 20.88
C ASP A 48 -1.19 -1.89 20.72
N GLU A 49 -2.34 -1.59 20.07
CA GLU A 49 -2.77 -0.29 19.51
C GLU A 49 -2.10 0.18 18.18
N PRO A 50 -2.83 0.92 17.30
CA PRO A 50 -2.47 1.08 15.89
C PRO A 50 -1.05 1.62 15.69
N CYS A 51 -0.21 0.75 15.08
CA CYS A 51 1.13 0.93 14.51
C CYS A 51 1.75 2.33 14.67
N ASP A 52 2.92 2.41 15.32
CA ASP A 52 3.70 3.65 15.54
C ASP A 52 3.88 4.51 14.28
N ARG A 53 3.90 3.90 13.09
CA ARG A 53 3.98 4.63 11.81
C ARG A 53 2.69 5.33 11.45
N ARG A 54 1.53 4.77 11.80
CA ARG A 54 0.21 5.40 11.63
C ARG A 54 0.02 6.50 12.67
N LYS A 55 0.31 6.25 13.96
CA LYS A 55 0.37 7.30 14.99
C LYS A 55 1.34 8.43 14.61
N ALA A 56 2.49 8.12 14.02
CA ALA A 56 3.44 9.14 13.53
C ALA A 56 2.96 9.89 12.27
N ARG A 57 2.16 9.26 11.39
CA ARG A 57 1.52 9.93 10.24
C ARG A 57 0.40 10.84 10.74
N ASP A 58 -0.48 10.33 11.60
CA ASP A 58 -1.59 11.05 12.21
C ASP A 58 -1.07 12.22 13.07
N ALA A 59 0.01 12.02 13.84
CA ALA A 59 0.66 13.10 14.61
C ALA A 59 1.34 14.14 13.72
N LYS A 60 1.94 13.74 12.59
CA LYS A 60 2.48 14.69 11.60
C LYS A 60 1.37 15.51 10.94
N GLU A 61 0.23 14.87 10.66
CA GLU A 61 -0.92 15.53 10.08
C GLU A 61 -1.59 16.47 11.09
N ALA A 62 -1.78 16.06 12.35
CA ALA A 62 -2.28 16.91 13.43
C ALA A 62 -1.37 18.13 13.68
N LYS A 63 -0.05 17.94 13.75
CA LYS A 63 0.90 19.07 13.86
C LYS A 63 0.84 20.01 12.66
N ARG A 64 0.63 19.47 11.45
CA ARG A 64 0.47 20.28 10.25
C ARG A 64 -0.83 21.09 10.28
N GLN A 65 -1.93 20.49 10.76
CA GLN A 65 -3.21 21.19 10.94
C GLN A 65 -3.09 22.29 12.01
N GLU A 66 -2.45 22.03 13.15
CA GLU A 66 -2.20 23.06 14.17
C GLU A 66 -1.30 24.18 13.66
N TYR A 67 -0.24 23.85 12.91
CA TYR A 67 0.63 24.87 12.32
C TYR A 67 -0.15 25.75 11.34
N LEU A 68 -0.96 25.14 10.47
CA LEU A 68 -1.83 25.85 9.52
C LEU A 68 -2.92 26.66 10.24
N ALA A 69 -3.46 26.19 11.35
CA ALA A 69 -4.44 26.92 12.15
C ALA A 69 -3.81 28.12 12.88
N LYS A 70 -2.59 27.97 13.41
CA LYS A 70 -1.83 29.06 14.06
C LYS A 70 -1.27 30.09 13.07
N HIS A 71 -0.90 29.65 11.87
CA HIS A 71 -0.36 30.51 10.80
C HIS A 71 -1.40 30.85 9.73
N ARG A 72 -2.68 30.59 10.01
CA ARG A 72 -3.77 31.15 9.21
C ARG A 72 -3.81 32.64 9.52
N ILE A 73 -3.18 33.41 8.63
CA ILE A 73 -3.19 34.87 8.64
C ILE A 73 -4.66 35.29 8.46
N LEU A 74 -5.27 35.82 9.51
CA LEU A 74 -6.42 36.71 9.43
C LEU A 74 -5.88 38.14 9.50
#